data_AF-A0AA38C7H8-F1
#
_entry.id   AF-A0AA38C7H8-F1
#
_cell.length_a   1.000
_cell.length_b   1.000
_cell.length_c   1.000
_cell.angle_alpha   90.00
_cell.angle_beta   90.00
_cell.angle_gamma   90.00
#
_symmetry.space_group_name_H-M   'P 1'
#
loop_
_entity.id
_entity.type
_entity.pdbx_description
1 polymer ?
#
loop_
_entity_poly.entity_id
_entity_poly.type
_entity_poly.pdbx_seq_one_letter_code
_entity_poly.pdbx_strand_id
1 'polypeptide(L)'
;PMFYKGLYHLFYQYNPRVAVWGSIVWEHAVSKDLVNWESLETVISPSKWYDIKGCWFGSATFLSGEKLVILYTGWDNSSIQVQNMVVPKNASDPYLREWVKKSVTEMGNGSGARKRWSQRLRGIRRHTILRCLLTWGY
;
A
#
# COMPACT_ATOMS: atom_id res chain seq x y z
N PRO A 1 8.21 4.71 2.75
CA PRO A 1 9.65 4.40 2.55
C PRO A 1 10.09 3.33 3.57
N MET A 2 11.09 2.52 3.23
CA MET A 2 11.64 1.47 4.12
C MET A 2 13.06 1.11 3.72
N PHE A 3 13.83 0.51 4.63
CA PHE A 3 15.12 -0.10 4.33
C PHE A 3 15.00 -1.62 4.35
N TYR A 4 15.46 -2.30 3.30
CA TYR A 4 15.34 -3.74 3.13
C TYR A 4 16.51 -4.30 2.35
N LYS A 5 17.15 -5.34 2.91
CA LYS A 5 18.26 -6.07 2.27
C LYS A 5 19.34 -5.16 1.65
N GLY A 6 19.69 -4.07 2.33
CA GLY A 6 20.73 -3.14 1.88
C GLY A 6 20.26 -2.03 0.94
N LEU A 7 18.96 -1.95 0.62
CA LEU A 7 18.38 -0.93 -0.25
C LEU A 7 17.35 -0.08 0.49
N TYR A 8 17.34 1.21 0.21
CA TYR A 8 16.24 2.11 0.54
C TYR A 8 15.16 1.98 -0.53
N HIS A 9 13.92 1.72 -0.11
CA HIS A 9 12.75 1.65 -0.99
C HIS A 9 11.88 2.87 -0.73
N LEU A 10 11.58 3.59 -1.80
CA LEU A 10 10.61 4.68 -1.83
C LEU A 10 9.39 4.24 -2.64
N PHE A 11 8.22 4.36 -2.03
CA PHE A 11 6.93 4.16 -2.68
C PHE A 11 6.23 5.51 -2.72
N TYR A 12 5.77 5.92 -3.88
CA TYR A 12 5.19 7.25 -4.08
C TYR A 12 3.98 7.20 -5.00
N GLN A 13 3.07 8.14 -4.75
CA GLN A 13 1.87 8.31 -5.56
C GLN A 13 2.24 8.99 -6.87
N TYR A 14 1.76 8.43 -7.97
CA TYR A 14 1.97 8.95 -9.30
C TYR A 14 0.67 8.91 -10.09
N ASN A 15 0.47 9.89 -10.97
CA ASN A 15 -0.55 9.83 -11.99
C ASN A 15 0.14 9.74 -13.36
N PRO A 16 0.08 8.58 -14.04
CA PRO A 16 0.79 8.39 -15.30
C PRO A 16 0.19 9.15 -16.49
N ARG A 17 -1.02 9.70 -16.35
CA ARG A 17 -1.75 10.32 -17.47
C ARG A 17 -1.63 11.83 -17.48
N VAL A 18 -1.75 12.46 -16.32
CA VAL A 18 -1.92 13.92 -16.20
C VAL A 18 -1.40 14.41 -14.86
N ALA A 19 -0.91 15.64 -14.81
CA ALA A 19 -0.45 16.32 -13.59
C ALA A 19 -1.63 16.83 -12.72
N VAL A 20 -2.68 16.03 -12.57
CA VAL A 20 -3.82 16.32 -11.68
C VAL A 20 -4.13 15.13 -10.78
N TRP A 21 -4.80 15.40 -9.67
CA TRP A 21 -5.24 14.35 -8.75
C TRP A 21 -6.35 13.48 -9.38
N GLY A 22 -6.09 12.19 -9.53
CA GLY A 22 -7.05 11.21 -10.04
C GLY A 22 -6.35 9.95 -10.57
N SER A 23 -6.96 8.76 -10.42
CA SER A 23 -6.38 7.51 -10.92
C SER A 23 -4.94 7.23 -10.43
N ILE A 24 -4.69 7.51 -9.15
CA ILE A 24 -3.38 7.38 -8.53
C ILE A 24 -2.91 5.91 -8.55
N VAL A 25 -1.67 5.72 -9.01
CA VAL A 25 -0.88 4.49 -8.88
C VAL A 25 0.24 4.71 -7.86
N TRP A 26 0.81 3.62 -7.37
CA TRP A 26 2.00 3.62 -6.53
C TRP A 26 3.17 3.12 -7.35
N GLU A 27 4.13 4.00 -7.58
CA GLU A 27 5.41 3.66 -8.20
C GLU A 27 6.46 3.37 -7.13
N HIS A 28 7.58 2.80 -7.58
CA HIS A 28 8.66 2.33 -6.74
C HIS A 28 9.98 2.88 -7.25
N ALA A 29 10.81 3.39 -6.35
CA ALA A 29 12.22 3.60 -6.61
C ALA A 29 13.08 3.01 -5.50
N VAL A 30 14.29 2.57 -5.85
CA VAL A 30 15.29 2.11 -4.89
C VAL A 30 16.56 2.93 -4.94
N SER A 31 17.26 3.01 -3.81
CA SER A 31 18.53 3.69 -3.70
C SER A 31 19.44 3.02 -2.68
N LYS A 32 20.76 3.12 -2.86
CA LYS A 32 21.76 2.69 -1.88
C LYS A 32 22.19 3.82 -0.94
N ASP A 33 22.00 5.07 -1.34
CA ASP A 33 22.59 6.25 -0.72
C ASP A 33 21.58 7.40 -0.47
N LEU A 34 20.29 7.17 -0.76
CA LEU A 34 19.20 8.16 -0.72
C LEU A 34 19.32 9.31 -1.72
N VAL A 35 20.31 9.28 -2.62
CA VAL A 35 20.57 10.32 -3.61
C VAL A 35 20.33 9.80 -5.02
N ASN A 36 20.90 8.64 -5.34
CA ASN A 36 20.81 8.01 -6.65
C ASN A 36 19.66 6.99 -6.64
N TRP A 37 18.60 7.28 -7.39
CA TRP A 37 17.37 6.50 -7.42
C TRP A 37 17.19 5.76 -8.75
N GLU A 38 16.93 4.45 -8.67
CA GLU A 38 16.51 3.61 -9.79
C GLU A 38 15.01 3.40 -9.70
N SER A 39 14.27 3.84 -10.72
CA SER A 39 12.84 3.58 -10.84
C SER A 39 12.60 2.10 -11.18
N LEU A 40 11.68 1.48 -10.45
CA LEU A 40 11.24 0.11 -10.63
C LEU A 40 9.78 0.06 -11.09
N GLU A 41 9.24 -1.13 -11.17
CA GLU A 41 7.90 -1.43 -11.65
C GLU A 41 6.79 -0.88 -10.71
N THR A 42 5.62 -0.59 -11.27
CA THR A 42 4.46 -0.11 -10.52
C THR A 42 4.00 -1.15 -9.50
N VAL A 43 3.89 -0.74 -8.23
CA VAL A 43 3.55 -1.60 -7.09
C VAL A 43 2.04 -1.79 -6.98
N ILE A 44 1.28 -0.70 -7.12
CA ILE A 44 -0.17 -0.71 -6.98
C ILE A 44 -0.80 0.12 -8.08
N SER A 45 -1.61 -0.51 -8.92
CA SER A 45 -2.46 0.18 -9.89
C SER A 45 -3.93 -0.15 -9.62
N PRO A 46 -4.89 0.76 -9.91
CA PRO A 46 -6.31 0.46 -9.84
C PRO A 46 -6.65 -0.76 -10.69
N SER A 47 -7.19 -1.81 -10.08
CA SER A 47 -7.48 -3.07 -10.80
C SER A 47 -8.56 -3.93 -10.17
N LYS A 48 -9.05 -3.57 -9.00
CA LYS A 48 -10.10 -4.31 -8.28
C LYS A 48 -11.23 -3.37 -7.91
N TRP A 49 -12.41 -3.93 -7.62
CA TRP A 49 -13.60 -3.15 -7.31
C TRP A 49 -13.39 -2.16 -6.14
N TYR A 50 -12.53 -2.52 -5.19
CA TYR A 50 -12.25 -1.76 -3.97
C TYR A 50 -11.24 -0.62 -4.14
N ASP A 51 -10.60 -0.49 -5.30
CA ASP A 51 -9.62 0.56 -5.59
C ASP A 51 -9.75 1.15 -7.00
N ILE A 52 -10.88 0.88 -7.66
CA ILE A 52 -11.09 1.23 -9.07
C ILE A 52 -11.00 2.74 -9.34
N LYS A 53 -11.28 3.58 -8.34
CA LYS A 53 -11.15 5.05 -8.44
C LYS A 53 -9.74 5.55 -8.08
N GLY A 54 -8.90 4.72 -7.47
CA GLY A 54 -7.52 5.08 -7.13
C GLY A 54 -6.96 4.31 -5.93
N CYS A 55 -5.64 4.26 -5.88
CA CYS A 55 -4.86 3.72 -4.76
C CYS A 55 -4.23 4.88 -3.97
N TRP A 56 -4.80 5.19 -2.81
CA TRP A 56 -4.49 6.37 -2.00
C TRP A 56 -3.42 6.07 -0.94
N PHE A 57 -3.39 6.84 0.15
CA PHE A 57 -2.36 6.80 1.18
C PHE A 57 -2.23 5.42 1.84
N GLY A 58 -1.03 5.15 2.31
CA GLY A 58 -0.66 3.86 2.85
C GLY A 58 0.74 3.88 3.47
N SER A 59 1.17 2.72 3.96
CA SER A 59 2.51 2.53 4.49
C SER A 59 2.99 1.11 4.26
N ALA A 60 4.30 0.99 4.00
CA ALA A 60 5.01 -0.28 4.06
C ALA A 60 5.32 -0.60 5.54
N THR A 61 5.04 -1.83 5.96
CA THR A 61 5.29 -2.30 7.33
C THR A 61 5.56 -3.80 7.36
N PHE A 62 6.28 -4.25 8.37
CA PHE A 62 6.35 -5.67 8.71
C PHE A 62 5.17 -6.03 9.61
N LEU A 63 4.46 -7.10 9.29
CA LEU A 63 3.52 -7.73 10.21
C LEU A 63 4.25 -8.74 11.11
N SER A 64 3.59 -9.13 12.20
CA SER A 64 4.09 -10.18 13.11
C SER A 64 4.53 -11.42 12.31
N GLY A 65 5.81 -11.78 12.46
CA GLY A 65 6.47 -12.84 11.67
C GLY A 65 7.19 -12.36 10.41
N GLU A 66 7.74 -11.14 10.40
CA GLU A 66 8.60 -10.56 9.34
C GLU A 66 7.96 -10.48 7.95
N LYS A 67 6.64 -10.62 7.87
CA LYS A 67 5.94 -10.53 6.60
C LYS A 67 5.84 -9.07 6.19
N LEU A 68 6.62 -8.68 5.18
CA LEU A 68 6.54 -7.37 4.56
C LEU A 68 5.19 -7.21 3.84
N VAL A 69 4.49 -6.12 4.13
CA VAL A 69 3.24 -5.74 3.48
C VAL A 69 3.21 -4.24 3.22
N ILE A 70 2.41 -3.81 2.24
CA ILE A 70 1.95 -2.43 2.14
C ILE A 70 0.46 -2.43 2.42
N LEU A 71 0.06 -1.64 3.42
CA LEU A 71 -1.35 -1.33 3.68
C LEU A 71 -1.67 -0.02 2.98
N TYR A 72 -2.77 0.02 2.24
CA TYR A 72 -3.18 1.23 1.51
C TYR A 72 -4.70 1.40 1.52
N THR A 73 -5.12 2.63 1.28
CA THR A 73 -6.54 2.98 1.13
C THR A 73 -6.93 2.89 -0.35
N GLY A 74 -7.92 2.06 -0.68
CA GLY A 74 -8.55 2.06 -1.99
C GLY A 74 -9.84 2.89 -1.98
N TRP A 75 -10.15 3.48 -3.12
CA TRP A 75 -11.42 4.18 -3.33
C TRP A 75 -12.29 3.39 -4.32
N ASP A 76 -13.48 2.98 -3.87
CA ASP A 76 -14.43 2.19 -4.68
C ASP A 76 -15.38 3.08 -5.51
N ASN A 77 -16.20 2.45 -6.36
CA ASN A 77 -17.12 3.16 -7.24
C ASN A 77 -18.28 3.85 -6.50
N SER A 78 -18.56 3.42 -5.26
CA SER A 78 -19.57 4.02 -4.37
C SER A 78 -19.01 5.15 -3.52
N SER A 79 -17.79 5.61 -3.85
CA SER A 79 -17.04 6.62 -3.11
C SER A 79 -16.66 6.22 -1.68
N ILE A 80 -16.64 4.92 -1.37
CA ILE A 80 -16.25 4.42 -0.05
C ILE A 80 -14.74 4.15 -0.02
N GLN A 81 -14.10 4.59 1.06
CA GLN A 81 -12.70 4.27 1.35
C GLN A 81 -12.60 2.94 2.09
N VAL A 82 -11.78 2.05 1.55
CA VAL A 82 -11.55 0.70 2.10
C VAL A 82 -10.07 0.43 2.27
N GLN A 83 -9.73 -0.31 3.32
CA GLN A 83 -8.34 -0.64 3.62
C GLN A 83 -7.98 -1.96 2.95
N ASN A 84 -6.88 -1.94 2.21
CA ASN A 84 -6.41 -3.04 1.38
C ASN A 84 -4.93 -3.35 1.71
N MET A 85 -4.45 -4.48 1.22
CA MET A 85 -3.09 -4.95 1.46
C MET A 85 -2.49 -5.54 0.19
N VAL A 86 -1.24 -5.19 -0.09
CA VAL A 86 -0.38 -5.90 -1.04
C VAL A 86 0.80 -6.53 -0.30
N VAL A 87 1.30 -7.64 -0.86
CA VAL A 87 2.50 -8.33 -0.37
C VAL A 87 3.47 -8.52 -1.52
N PRO A 88 4.79 -8.57 -1.28
CA PRO A 88 5.73 -8.88 -2.35
C PRO A 88 5.47 -10.30 -2.84
N LYS A 89 5.52 -10.49 -4.16
CA LYS A 89 5.37 -11.80 -4.80
C LYS A 89 6.54 -12.72 -4.44
N ASN A 90 7.73 -12.14 -4.35
CA ASN A 90 8.95 -12.81 -3.93
C ASN A 90 9.65 -11.99 -2.85
N ALA A 91 9.54 -12.41 -1.58
CA ALA A 91 10.24 -11.75 -0.49
C ALA A 91 11.76 -11.99 -0.52
N SER A 92 12.25 -12.97 -1.28
CA SER A 92 13.69 -13.20 -1.42
C SER A 92 14.37 -12.13 -2.29
N ASP A 93 13.62 -11.49 -3.19
CA ASP A 93 14.10 -10.41 -4.06
C ASP A 93 14.40 -9.15 -3.22
N PRO A 94 15.66 -8.65 -3.20
CA PRO A 94 15.99 -7.41 -2.50
C PRO A 94 15.37 -6.18 -3.17
N TYR A 95 15.07 -6.22 -4.48
CA TYR A 95 14.47 -5.10 -5.20
C TYR A 95 12.96 -5.03 -5.01
N LEU A 96 12.29 -6.12 -4.61
CA LEU A 96 10.85 -6.20 -4.41
C LEU A 96 10.05 -5.69 -5.63
N ARG A 97 10.40 -6.18 -6.82
CA ARG A 97 9.85 -5.67 -8.09
C ARG A 97 8.36 -5.96 -8.28
N GLU A 98 7.89 -7.11 -7.80
CA GLU A 98 6.53 -7.57 -8.03
C GLU A 98 5.71 -7.65 -6.75
N TRP A 99 4.48 -7.11 -6.79
CA TRP A 99 3.54 -7.07 -5.66
C TRP A 99 2.19 -7.67 -6.02
N VAL A 100 1.56 -8.33 -5.05
CA VAL A 100 0.27 -9.02 -5.21
C VAL A 100 -0.74 -8.48 -4.22
N LYS A 101 -1.88 -8.02 -4.74
CA LYS A 101 -3.07 -7.66 -3.94
C LYS A 101 -3.65 -8.90 -3.28
N LYS A 102 -3.84 -8.84 -1.96
CA LYS A 102 -4.52 -9.91 -1.24
C LYS A 102 -6.03 -9.83 -1.46
N SER A 103 -6.65 -11.00 -1.64
CA SER A 103 -8.11 -11.09 -1.74
C SER A 103 -8.74 -10.90 -0.36
N VAL A 104 -9.92 -10.30 -0.32
CA VAL A 104 -10.71 -10.14 0.93
C VAL A 104 -10.97 -11.50 1.59
N THR A 105 -11.10 -12.56 0.78
CA THR A 105 -11.24 -13.96 1.18
C THR A 105 -9.98 -14.51 1.87
N GLU A 106 -8.79 -14.26 1.33
CA GLU A 106 -7.50 -14.62 1.95
C GLU A 106 -7.20 -13.80 3.21
N MET A 107 -7.86 -12.66 3.38
CA MET A 107 -7.80 -11.87 4.60
C MET A 107 -8.77 -12.44 5.66
N GLY A 108 -9.74 -13.29 5.33
CA GLY A 108 -10.51 -14.04 6.33
C GLY A 108 -11.94 -14.27 5.88
N ASN A 109 -12.36 -15.53 5.87
CA ASN A 109 -13.68 -15.95 5.41
C ASN A 109 -14.80 -15.48 6.33
N GLY A 110 -15.86 -14.91 5.74
CA GLY A 110 -17.16 -14.68 6.37
C GLY A 110 -17.68 -13.25 6.21
N SER A 111 -18.99 -13.09 6.02
CA SER A 111 -19.71 -11.79 5.97
C SER A 111 -19.47 -10.90 7.20
N GLY A 112 -19.00 -11.46 8.32
CA GLY A 112 -18.52 -10.74 9.51
C GLY A 112 -17.06 -10.25 9.44
N ALA A 113 -16.26 -10.72 8.49
CA ALA A 113 -14.85 -10.37 8.32
C ALA A 113 -14.70 -8.89 7.91
N ARG A 114 -15.62 -8.34 7.10
CA ARG A 114 -15.60 -6.91 6.72
C ARG A 114 -15.67 -5.98 7.95
N LYS A 115 -16.50 -6.33 8.94
CA LYS A 115 -16.61 -5.60 10.22
C LYS A 115 -15.42 -5.87 11.15
N ARG A 116 -14.97 -7.13 11.24
CA ARG A 116 -13.84 -7.57 12.09
C ARG A 116 -12.49 -7.02 11.60
N TRP A 117 -12.28 -6.89 10.29
CA TRP A 117 -11.12 -6.24 9.67
C TRP A 117 -11.10 -4.74 9.89
N SER A 118 -12.24 -4.07 9.71
CA SER A 118 -12.38 -2.66 10.09
C SER A 118 -12.08 -2.43 11.59
N GLN A 119 -12.44 -3.38 12.48
CA GLN A 119 -12.05 -3.34 13.91
C GLN A 119 -10.56 -3.64 14.16
N ARG A 120 -9.97 -4.64 13.49
CA ARG A 120 -8.54 -4.97 13.62
C ARG A 120 -7.64 -3.85 13.10
N LEU A 121 -8.06 -3.18 12.03
CA LEU A 121 -7.42 -1.97 11.52
C LEU A 121 -7.64 -0.76 12.43
N ARG A 122 -8.74 -0.68 13.20
CA ARG A 122 -8.87 0.33 14.29
C ARG A 122 -7.86 0.10 15.42
N GLY A 123 -7.44 -1.14 15.67
CA GLY A 123 -6.29 -1.43 16.53
C GLY A 123 -4.96 -0.96 15.93
N ILE A 124 -4.74 -1.20 14.63
CA ILE A 124 -3.55 -0.73 13.89
C ILE A 124 -3.54 0.80 13.68
N ARG A 125 -4.72 1.44 13.64
CA ARG A 125 -4.87 2.91 13.61
C ARG A 125 -4.11 3.55 14.77
N ARG A 126 -4.04 2.91 15.95
CA ARG A 126 -3.35 3.47 17.11
C ARG A 126 -1.84 3.59 16.95
N HIS A 127 -1.19 2.97 15.96
CA HIS A 127 0.28 3.02 15.85
C HIS A 127 0.83 3.39 14.47
N THR A 128 0.20 3.02 13.35
CA THR A 128 0.86 3.17 12.02
C THR A 128 0.13 4.13 11.08
N ILE A 129 -1.21 4.19 11.12
CA ILE A 129 -1.99 5.08 10.25
C ILE A 129 -2.15 6.49 10.87
N LEU A 130 -2.12 6.61 12.21
CA LEU A 130 -2.21 7.92 12.86
C LEU A 130 -1.04 8.87 12.47
N ARG A 131 0.15 8.34 12.14
CA ARG A 131 1.25 9.19 11.65
C ARG A 131 1.02 9.76 10.25
N CYS A 132 0.18 9.14 9.44
CA CYS A 132 -0.08 9.59 8.06
C CYS A 132 -1.28 10.56 8.01
N LEU A 133 -2.32 10.34 8.83
CA LEU A 133 -3.49 11.25 8.90
C LEU A 133 -3.25 12.54 9.69
N LEU A 134 -2.20 12.62 10.53
CA LEU A 134 -1.89 13.83 11.31
C LEU A 134 -0.99 14.85 10.57
N THR A 135 -0.63 14.62 9.31
CA THR A 135 0.23 15.55 8.55
C THR A 135 -0.51 16.47 7.58
N TRP A 136 -1.81 16.26 7.32
CA TRP A 136 -2.62 17.19 6.53
C TRP A 136 -4.05 17.24 7.09
N GLY A 137 -4.22 18.06 8.12
CA GLY A 137 -5.52 18.59 8.50
C GLY A 137 -5.72 19.93 7.80
N TYR A 138 -6.62 19.94 6.81
CA TYR A 138 -7.46 21.09 6.43
C TYR A 138 -8.83 20.53 6.06
#